data_AF-Q13DQ5-F1
#
_entry.id   AF-Q13DQ5-F1
#
_cell.length_a   1.000
_cell.length_b   1.000
_cell.length_c   1.000
_cell.angle_alpha   90.00
_cell.angle_beta   90.00
_cell.angle_gamma   90.00
#
_symmetry.space_group_name_H-M   'P 1'
#
loop_
_entity.id
_entity.type
_entity.pdbx_description
1 polymer ?
#
loop_
_entity_poly.entity_id
_entity_poly.type
_entity_poly.pdbx_seq_one_letter_code
_entity_poly.pdbx_strand_id
1 'polypeptide(L)'
;MQPMPIEITVLGWSVVLLIVQMFLASVPAMLELGGPYQAGPRDEGKVAQGRFAGRANRAFRNLLETYPAFVALALALAVTGKTGGYAATAAVIWLVARVLYAPLYIIEIPFARSLVWFVALLALIAMLIRLMS
;
A
#
# COMPACT_ATOMS: atom_id res chain seq x y z
N MET A 1 26.72 -14.53 -4.04
CA MET A 1 25.97 -13.30 -3.72
C MET A 1 25.21 -13.54 -2.43
N GLN A 2 25.34 -12.69 -1.42
CA GLN A 2 24.48 -12.78 -0.22
C GLN A 2 23.01 -12.66 -0.67
N PRO A 3 22.10 -13.50 -0.16
CA PRO A 3 20.68 -13.39 -0.53
C PRO A 3 20.14 -12.01 -0.13
N MET A 4 19.29 -11.45 -0.98
CA MET A 4 18.67 -10.15 -0.73
C MET A 4 17.87 -10.20 0.58
N PRO A 5 18.00 -9.21 1.48
CA PRO A 5 17.19 -9.17 2.71
C PRO A 5 15.69 -9.25 2.39
N ILE A 6 14.94 -9.90 3.27
CA ILE A 6 13.50 -10.09 3.10
C ILE A 6 12.79 -8.74 2.99
N GLU A 7 13.19 -7.75 3.80
CA GLU A 7 12.63 -6.40 3.78
C GLU A 7 12.78 -5.72 2.42
N ILE A 8 13.92 -5.92 1.74
CA ILE A 8 14.17 -5.37 0.40
C ILE A 8 13.38 -6.14 -0.67
N THR A 9 13.27 -7.46 -0.51
CA THR A 9 12.43 -8.29 -1.40
C THR A 9 10.97 -7.86 -1.30
N VAL A 10 10.46 -7.66 -0.08
CA VAL A 10 9.10 -7.18 0.18
C VAL A 10 8.92 -5.75 -0.33
N LEU A 11 9.94 -4.89 -0.23
CA LEU A 11 9.93 -3.56 -0.86
C LEU A 11 9.78 -3.65 -2.39
N GLY A 12 10.47 -4.58 -3.05
CA GLY A 12 10.26 -4.83 -4.48
C GLY A 12 8.82 -5.21 -4.80
N TRP A 13 8.24 -6.15 -4.05
CA TRP A 13 6.83 -6.55 -4.22
C TRP A 13 5.83 -5.46 -3.85
N SER A 14 6.15 -4.57 -2.91
CA SER A 14 5.27 -3.47 -2.54
C SER A 14 5.19 -2.40 -3.63
N VAL A 15 6.24 -2.23 -4.43
CA VAL A 15 6.20 -1.41 -5.66
C VAL A 15 5.27 -2.02 -6.69
N VAL A 16 5.28 -3.35 -6.87
CA VAL A 16 4.31 -4.04 -7.74
C VAL A 16 2.88 -3.79 -7.25
N LEU A 17 2.64 -3.93 -5.94
CA LEU A 17 1.33 -3.64 -5.35
C LEU A 17 0.91 -2.17 -5.56
N LEU A 18 1.83 -1.22 -5.40
CA LEU A 18 1.58 0.21 -5.65
C LEU A 18 1.11 0.44 -7.09
N ILE A 19 1.81 -0.13 -8.06
CA ILE A 19 1.47 -0.01 -9.48
C ILE A 19 0.09 -0.63 -9.76
N VAL A 20 -0.17 -1.83 -9.23
CA VAL A 20 -1.46 -2.51 -9.39
C VAL A 20 -2.60 -1.68 -8.80
N GLN A 21 -2.45 -1.14 -7.58
CA GLN A 21 -3.49 -0.31 -6.96
C GLN A 21 -3.65 1.05 -7.65
N MET A 22 -2.56 1.61 -8.20
CA MET A 22 -2.62 2.82 -9.02
C MET A 22 -3.49 2.60 -10.25
N PHE A 23 -3.30 1.50 -10.98
CA PHE A 23 -4.14 1.17 -12.14
C PHE A 23 -5.59 0.83 -11.75
N LEU A 24 -5.78 0.10 -10.65
CA LEU A 24 -7.12 -0.17 -10.11
C LEU A 24 -7.89 1.11 -9.77
N ALA A 25 -7.20 2.17 -9.34
CA ALA A 25 -7.82 3.47 -9.08
C ALA A 25 -7.98 4.32 -10.35
N SER A 26 -6.98 4.34 -11.24
CA SER A 26 -6.94 5.26 -12.38
C SER A 26 -7.80 4.81 -13.56
N VAL A 27 -7.81 3.51 -13.90
CA VAL A 27 -8.54 3.00 -15.08
C VAL A 27 -10.06 3.19 -14.93
N PRO A 28 -10.71 2.81 -13.82
CA PRO A 28 -12.15 3.05 -13.66
C PRO A 28 -12.49 4.54 -13.66
N ALA A 29 -11.67 5.37 -13.01
CA ALA A 29 -11.88 6.82 -13.00
C ALA A 29 -11.72 7.44 -14.40
N MET A 30 -10.86 6.88 -15.26
CA MET A 30 -10.74 7.27 -16.66
C MET A 30 -11.96 6.86 -17.48
N LEU A 31 -12.48 5.66 -17.26
CA LEU A 31 -13.69 5.19 -17.95
C LEU A 31 -14.92 6.02 -17.56
N GLU A 32 -15.00 6.48 -16.30
CA GLU A 32 -16.12 7.29 -15.82
C GLU A 32 -16.02 8.77 -16.21
N LEU A 33 -14.84 9.38 -16.07
CA LEU A 33 -14.66 10.83 -16.28
C LEU A 33 -14.22 11.20 -17.70
N GLY A 34 -13.82 10.21 -18.48
CA GLY A 34 -13.30 10.37 -19.84
C GLY A 34 -11.78 10.58 -19.88
N GLY A 35 -11.15 10.00 -20.91
CA GLY A 35 -9.71 10.13 -21.19
C GLY A 35 -9.22 11.58 -21.27
N PRO A 36 -9.90 12.49 -22.00
CA PRO A 36 -9.48 13.89 -22.10
C PRO A 36 -9.45 14.61 -20.74
N TYR A 37 -10.40 14.31 -19.86
CA TYR A 37 -10.43 14.89 -18.52
C TYR A 37 -9.28 14.37 -17.66
N GLN A 38 -8.98 13.06 -17.72
CA GLN A 38 -7.85 12.48 -16.99
C GLN A 38 -6.49 12.94 -17.51
N ALA A 39 -6.35 13.14 -18.82
CA ALA A 39 -5.11 13.61 -19.45
C ALA A 39 -4.92 15.13 -19.32
N GLY A 40 -6.01 15.87 -19.12
CA GLY A 40 -6.01 17.32 -18.92
C GLY A 40 -5.65 17.76 -17.50
N PRO A 41 -5.71 19.07 -17.23
CA PRO A 41 -5.31 19.67 -15.93
C PRO A 41 -6.18 19.28 -14.73
N ARG A 42 -7.39 18.76 -14.96
CA ARG A 42 -8.38 18.35 -13.93
C ARG A 42 -8.86 19.47 -13.02
N ASP A 43 -8.75 20.72 -13.45
CA ASP A 43 -9.14 21.92 -12.67
C ASP A 43 -10.63 21.95 -12.28
N GLU A 44 -11.48 21.28 -13.08
CA GLU A 44 -12.93 21.21 -12.82
C GLU A 44 -13.29 20.36 -11.59
N GLY A 45 -12.34 19.60 -11.03
CA GLY A 45 -12.56 18.85 -9.79
C GLY A 45 -13.59 17.71 -9.88
N LYS A 46 -13.88 17.19 -11.08
CA LYS A 46 -14.77 16.02 -11.25
C LYS A 46 -14.27 14.83 -10.45
N VAL A 47 -15.19 14.22 -9.71
CA VAL A 47 -14.96 13.02 -8.92
C VAL A 47 -15.74 11.87 -9.55
N ALA A 48 -15.08 10.72 -9.70
CA ALA A 48 -15.71 9.48 -10.15
C ALA A 48 -16.86 9.10 -9.19
N GLN A 49 -18.08 9.06 -9.70
CA GLN A 49 -19.31 8.81 -8.92
C GLN A 49 -19.60 7.32 -8.77
N GLY A 50 -19.00 6.47 -9.61
CA GLY A 50 -19.22 5.04 -9.55
C GLY A 50 -18.69 4.42 -8.28
N ARG A 51 -19.47 3.48 -7.74
CA ARG A 51 -19.15 2.79 -6.48
C ARG A 51 -17.78 2.12 -6.53
N PHE A 52 -17.41 1.53 -7.67
CA PHE A 52 -16.12 0.87 -7.83
C PHE A 52 -14.97 1.87 -7.91
N ALA A 53 -15.01 2.83 -8.84
CA ALA A 53 -13.93 3.81 -9.02
C ALA A 53 -13.66 4.63 -7.76
N GLY A 54 -14.72 5.10 -7.09
CA GLY A 54 -14.60 5.82 -5.82
C GLY A 54 -13.97 4.96 -4.72
N ARG A 55 -14.33 3.68 -4.60
CA ARG A 55 -13.74 2.76 -3.60
C ARG A 55 -12.29 2.43 -3.90
N ALA A 56 -11.97 2.12 -5.15
CA ALA A 56 -10.60 1.82 -5.57
C ALA A 56 -9.67 3.02 -5.32
N ASN A 57 -10.14 4.24 -5.62
CA ASN A 57 -9.38 5.46 -5.32
C ASN A 57 -9.14 5.64 -3.81
N ARG A 58 -10.16 5.44 -2.96
CA ARG A 58 -9.98 5.52 -1.50
C ARG A 58 -9.04 4.44 -0.95
N ALA A 59 -9.12 3.22 -1.48
CA ALA A 59 -8.19 2.15 -1.11
C ALA A 59 -6.74 2.51 -1.47
N PHE A 60 -6.51 3.04 -2.67
CA PHE A 60 -5.20 3.47 -3.12
C PHE A 60 -4.64 4.65 -2.30
N ARG A 61 -5.47 5.65 -1.99
CA ARG A 61 -5.06 6.75 -1.09
C ARG A 61 -4.66 6.23 0.29
N ASN A 62 -5.37 5.24 0.83
CA ASN A 62 -5.01 4.64 2.12
C ASN A 62 -3.67 3.88 2.09
N LEU A 63 -3.32 3.22 0.97
CA LEU A 63 -1.98 2.65 0.81
C LEU A 63 -0.92 3.76 0.93
N LEU A 64 -1.12 4.88 0.23
CA LEU A 64 -0.17 6.00 0.18
C LEU A 64 0.03 6.70 1.54
N GLU A 65 -0.93 6.65 2.46
CA GLU A 65 -0.76 7.20 3.82
C GLU A 65 0.33 6.49 4.63
N THR A 66 0.57 5.21 4.34
CA THR A 66 1.51 4.38 5.12
C THR A 66 2.69 3.87 4.31
N TYR A 67 2.61 3.97 2.97
CA TYR A 67 3.65 3.51 2.06
C TYR A 67 5.00 4.20 2.28
N PRO A 68 5.09 5.53 2.45
CA PRO A 68 6.37 6.20 2.73
C PRO A 68 7.05 5.68 4.01
N ALA A 69 6.26 5.40 5.06
CA ALA A 69 6.78 4.84 6.30
C ALA A 69 7.34 3.43 6.09
N PHE A 70 6.63 2.58 5.34
CA PHE A 70 7.14 1.24 5.00
C PHE A 70 8.45 1.31 4.21
N VAL A 71 8.52 2.14 3.17
CA VAL A 71 9.73 2.34 2.35
C VAL A 71 10.90 2.79 3.22
N ALA A 72 10.68 3.81 4.05
CA ALA A 72 11.71 4.34 4.94
C ALA A 72 12.22 3.27 5.92
N LEU A 73 11.33 2.49 6.54
CA LEU A 73 11.70 1.45 7.50
C LEU A 73 12.44 0.29 6.84
N ALA A 74 11.97 -0.20 5.69
CA ALA A 74 12.63 -1.29 4.96
C ALA A 74 14.06 -0.91 4.55
N LEU A 75 14.23 0.31 4.03
CA LEU A 75 15.56 0.83 3.66
C LEU A 75 16.42 1.10 4.89
N ALA A 76 15.88 1.70 5.95
CA ALA A 76 16.60 1.99 7.18
C ALA A 76 17.15 0.70 7.84
N LEU A 77 16.34 -0.36 7.90
CA LEU A 77 16.78 -1.66 8.42
C LEU A 77 17.93 -2.25 7.60
N ALA A 78 17.86 -2.15 6.26
CA ALA A 78 18.93 -2.62 5.37
C ALA A 78 20.24 -1.84 5.55
N VAL A 79 20.19 -0.50 5.57
CA VAL A 79 21.42 0.32 5.67
C VAL A 79 22.03 0.30 7.07
N THR A 80 21.24 0.03 8.11
CA THR A 80 21.72 -0.10 9.50
C THR A 80 22.15 -1.52 9.86
N GLY A 81 22.04 -2.49 8.94
CA GLY A 81 22.38 -3.88 9.19
C GLY A 81 21.44 -4.59 10.20
N LYS A 82 20.23 -4.05 10.41
CA LYS A 82 19.24 -4.57 11.38
C LYS A 82 18.15 -5.44 10.74
N THR A 83 18.35 -5.89 9.50
CA THR A 83 17.43 -6.78 8.78
C THR A 83 17.26 -8.14 9.47
N GLY A 84 16.22 -8.86 9.06
CA GLY A 84 15.91 -10.20 9.56
C GLY A 84 15.09 -10.20 10.85
N GLY A 85 15.05 -11.38 11.49
CA GLY A 85 14.28 -11.59 12.72
C GLY A 85 12.80 -11.22 12.56
N TYR A 86 12.23 -10.59 13.58
CA TYR A 86 10.81 -10.22 13.57
C TYR A 86 10.48 -9.06 12.63
N ALA A 87 11.46 -8.24 12.21
CA ALA A 87 11.20 -7.17 11.23
C ALA A 87 10.95 -7.72 9.82
N ALA A 88 11.65 -8.79 9.43
CA ALA A 88 11.37 -9.50 8.17
C ALA A 88 9.93 -10.04 8.15
N THR A 89 9.51 -10.69 9.24
CA THR A 89 8.13 -11.17 9.41
C THR A 89 7.13 -10.01 9.37
N ALA A 90 7.43 -8.91 10.06
CA ALA A 90 6.58 -7.71 10.04
C ALA A 90 6.46 -7.11 8.64
N ALA A 91 7.54 -7.05 7.86
CA ALA A 91 7.50 -6.57 6.47
C ALA A 91 6.55 -7.42 5.61
N VAL A 92 6.64 -8.75 5.72
CA VAL A 92 5.74 -9.67 5.01
C VAL A 92 4.28 -9.47 5.44
N ILE A 93 4.02 -9.38 6.76
CA ILE A 93 2.68 -9.14 7.31
C ILE A 93 2.10 -7.83 6.76
N TRP A 94 2.91 -6.77 6.73
CA TRP A 94 2.49 -5.48 6.19
C TRP A 94 2.05 -5.62 4.73
N LEU A 95 2.85 -6.29 3.89
CA LEU A 95 2.53 -6.48 2.47
C LEU A 95 1.23 -7.28 2.28
N VAL A 96 1.10 -8.43 2.96
CA VAL A 96 -0.11 -9.27 2.87
C VAL A 96 -1.34 -8.50 3.33
N ALA A 97 -1.24 -7.76 4.43
CA ALA A 97 -2.34 -6.93 4.92
C ALA A 97 -2.76 -5.86 3.89
N ARG A 98 -1.81 -5.27 3.15
CA ARG A 98 -2.10 -4.29 2.10
C ARG A 98 -2.68 -4.92 0.84
N VAL A 99 -2.28 -6.14 0.49
CA VAL A 99 -2.90 -6.93 -0.57
C VAL A 99 -4.36 -7.25 -0.23
N LEU A 100 -4.65 -7.62 1.03
CA LEU A 100 -6.01 -7.95 1.48
C LEU A 100 -6.90 -6.71 1.68
N TYR A 101 -6.33 -5.57 2.09
CA TYR A 101 -7.10 -4.36 2.35
C TYR A 101 -7.86 -3.87 1.10
N ALA A 102 -7.21 -3.84 -0.06
CA ALA A 102 -7.82 -3.35 -1.29
C ALA A 102 -9.10 -4.10 -1.73
N PRO A 103 -9.11 -5.45 -1.89
CA PRO A 103 -10.32 -6.19 -2.23
C PRO A 103 -11.38 -6.06 -1.14
N LEU A 104 -11.02 -6.16 0.15
CA LEU A 104 -11.96 -5.99 1.27
C LEU A 104 -12.64 -4.62 1.27
N TYR A 105 -11.92 -3.56 0.87
CA TYR A 105 -12.47 -2.23 0.72
C TYR A 105 -13.49 -2.16 -0.43
N ILE A 106 -13.17 -2.78 -1.56
CA ILE A 106 -13.99 -2.75 -2.78
C ILE A 106 -15.31 -3.50 -2.58
N ILE A 107 -15.28 -4.67 -1.91
CA ILE A 107 -16.45 -5.53 -1.67
C ILE A 107 -17.26 -5.16 -0.42
N GLU A 108 -16.87 -4.12 0.31
CA GLU A 108 -17.58 -3.60 1.49
C GLU A 108 -17.79 -4.59 2.64
N ILE A 109 -16.84 -5.50 2.92
CA ILE A 109 -16.91 -6.30 4.14
C ILE A 109 -16.54 -5.40 5.33
N PRO A 110 -17.52 -4.95 6.15
CA PRO A 110 -17.24 -4.06 7.27
C PRO A 110 -16.42 -4.83 8.32
N PHE A 111 -15.64 -4.11 9.14
CA PHE A 111 -14.73 -4.67 10.18
C PHE A 111 -13.48 -5.41 9.66
N ALA A 112 -13.60 -6.30 8.67
CA ALA A 112 -12.45 -7.02 8.12
C ALA A 112 -11.37 -6.05 7.58
N ARG A 113 -11.81 -5.01 6.86
CA ARG A 113 -10.97 -3.89 6.42
C ARG A 113 -10.20 -3.24 7.57
N SER A 114 -10.89 -2.94 8.67
CA SER A 114 -10.29 -2.23 9.81
C SER A 114 -9.29 -3.11 10.54
N LEU A 115 -9.59 -4.41 10.65
CA LEU A 115 -8.68 -5.40 11.24
C LEU A 115 -7.37 -5.49 10.44
N VAL A 116 -7.44 -5.69 9.12
CA VAL A 116 -6.22 -5.80 8.30
C VAL A 116 -5.43 -4.49 8.26
N TRP A 117 -6.11 -3.34 8.31
CA TRP A 117 -5.43 -2.04 8.46
C TRP A 117 -4.66 -1.94 9.77
N PHE A 118 -5.28 -2.36 10.88
CA PHE A 118 -4.64 -2.36 12.19
C PHE A 118 -3.45 -3.32 12.25
N VAL A 119 -3.57 -4.51 11.65
CA VAL A 119 -2.45 -5.45 11.49
C VAL A 119 -1.29 -4.83 10.70
N ALA A 120 -1.57 -4.11 9.61
CA ALA A 120 -0.55 -3.39 8.87
C ALA A 120 0.12 -2.29 9.71
N LEU A 121 -0.62 -1.58 10.55
CA LEU A 121 -0.06 -0.57 11.46
C LEU A 121 0.88 -1.21 12.49
N LEU A 122 0.45 -2.31 13.13
CA LEU A 122 1.28 -3.05 14.10
C LEU A 122 2.56 -3.58 13.47
N ALA A 123 2.52 -4.02 12.21
CA ALA A 123 3.70 -4.43 11.47
C ALA A 123 4.71 -3.28 11.28
N LEU A 124 4.25 -2.07 10.95
CA LEU A 124 5.14 -0.90 10.87
C LEU A 124 5.76 -0.56 12.22
N ILE A 125 4.98 -0.64 13.30
CA ILE A 125 5.48 -0.42 14.66
C ILE A 125 6.54 -1.47 15.02
N ALA A 126 6.34 -2.74 14.68
CA ALA A 126 7.32 -3.79 14.92
C ALA A 126 8.64 -3.55 14.16
N MET A 127 8.56 -3.13 12.89
CA MET A 127 9.75 -2.73 12.12
C MET A 127 10.46 -1.53 12.74
N LEU A 128 9.71 -0.53 13.22
CA LEU A 128 10.27 0.63 13.92
C LEU A 128 10.96 0.22 15.23
N ILE A 129 10.34 -0.63 16.04
CA ILE A 129 10.95 -1.14 17.27
C ILE A 129 12.26 -1.85 16.95
N ARG A 130 12.30 -2.69 15.91
CA ARG A 130 13.56 -3.34 15.47
C ARG A 130 14.63 -2.34 15.07
N LEU A 131 14.26 -1.26 14.39
CA LEU A 131 15.20 -0.23 13.99
C LEU A 131 15.80 0.49 15.22
N MET A 132 14.98 0.72 16.24
CA MET A 132 15.37 1.47 17.46
C MET A 132 16.08 0.62 18.52
N SER A 133 15.93 -0.72 18.50
CA SER A 133 16.66 -1.67 19.35
C SER A 133 17.97 -2.09 18.71
#